data_AF-A0A8T7MA76-F1
#
_entry.id   AF-A0A8T7MA76-F1
#
_cell.length_a   1.000
_cell.length_b   1.000
_cell.length_c   1.000
_cell.angle_alpha   90.00
_cell.angle_beta   90.00
_cell.angle_gamma   90.00
#
_symmetry.space_group_name_H-M   'P 1'
#
loop_
_entity.id
_entity.type
_entity.pdbx_description
1 polymer ?
#
loop_
_entity_poly.entity_id
_entity_poly.type
_entity_poly.pdbx_seq_one_letter_code
_entity_poly.pdbx_strand_id
1 'polypeptide(L)'
;MRSLLDHQADGIEYTLHSHNIEGSVVGGNISPRLIQFHVKLASGVKYSRVTNLADEIALALGVHSCRITRDGYFVKVEVPRPDPVAVQLFPLMRTLPADLPTHSPILGLDENGVPLLVRLTSPDIAHVLISGTTGSGKTALARSMIASLALQNPPEQLRMLLIDPKSRGYKHFNGLPNLVCPVITDPTDGLHRLKWAVRHMEKRDETGVSSPVLAIFIDELADLLMVNGREMEQLVTRITQRGREAGIHLIASTQKPAASVIGGIAKSNFPTRIVGKVVSPEDARVASGVAGSGAEKLMGRGDFLLFSGNISTRLQGAYISNAEMEQTVVHLGGTLEQTRPSRPKRETVVQEEYETPYVPTPNYLSRREIRTETQPAPSYRDYGYDEQAMGVSERFENYQQGIGKRRRVAELKAEYPRMDSNYDYRDEDEEVRTVAKPQPQPARQVDLWDEEKPQPKTVAQPPRPLPRVAPSQPTNPRNYETTRRTSSQ
;
A
#
# COMPACT_ATOMS: atom_id res chain seq x y z
N MET A 1 -17.07 12.29 17.21
CA MET A 1 -16.24 11.12 16.89
C MET A 1 -16.36 10.02 17.94
N ARG A 2 -16.10 10.27 19.23
CA ARG A 2 -16.16 9.23 20.28
C ARG A 2 -17.47 8.41 20.32
N SER A 3 -18.62 9.07 20.31
CA SER A 3 -19.94 8.39 20.28
C SER A 3 -20.13 7.47 19.07
N LEU A 4 -19.61 7.85 17.89
CA LEU A 4 -19.65 6.98 16.71
C LEU A 4 -18.78 5.72 16.92
N LEU A 5 -17.59 5.88 17.46
CA LEU A 5 -16.67 4.76 17.70
C LEU A 5 -17.22 3.78 18.73
N ASP A 6 -17.82 4.30 19.81
CA ASP A 6 -18.45 3.46 20.83
C ASP A 6 -19.66 2.71 20.23
N HIS A 7 -20.52 3.39 19.47
CA HIS A 7 -21.65 2.78 18.77
C HIS A 7 -21.20 1.69 17.77
N GLN A 8 -20.13 1.96 17.01
CA GLN A 8 -19.59 0.98 16.07
C GLN A 8 -18.93 -0.21 16.78
N ALA A 9 -18.23 0.02 17.90
CA ALA A 9 -17.66 -1.06 18.69
C ALA A 9 -18.77 -1.96 19.27
N ASP A 10 -19.81 -1.36 19.85
CA ASP A 10 -20.95 -2.10 20.39
C ASP A 10 -21.69 -2.88 19.29
N GLY A 11 -21.82 -2.30 18.09
CA GLY A 11 -22.37 -3.00 16.92
C GLY A 11 -21.55 -4.23 16.52
N ILE A 12 -20.22 -4.14 16.50
CA ILE A 12 -19.34 -5.29 16.23
C ILE A 12 -19.54 -6.38 17.29
N GLU A 13 -19.50 -6.02 18.57
CA GLU A 13 -19.66 -6.97 19.66
C GLU A 13 -21.04 -7.64 19.65
N TYR A 14 -22.09 -6.87 19.35
CA TYR A 14 -23.45 -7.38 19.20
C TYR A 14 -23.56 -8.42 18.08
N THR A 15 -23.02 -8.11 16.89
CA THR A 15 -23.01 -9.06 15.76
C THR A 15 -22.22 -10.33 16.08
N LEU A 16 -21.07 -10.22 16.76
CA LEU A 16 -20.33 -11.42 17.17
C LEU A 16 -21.16 -12.27 18.16
N HIS A 17 -21.78 -11.62 19.14
CA HIS A 17 -22.58 -12.29 20.15
C HIS A 17 -23.82 -12.99 19.53
N SER A 18 -24.54 -12.35 18.61
CA SER A 18 -25.72 -12.95 17.96
C SER A 18 -25.40 -14.22 17.16
N HIS A 19 -24.15 -14.36 16.69
CA HIS A 19 -23.66 -15.55 16.01
C HIS A 19 -22.93 -16.55 16.93
N ASN A 20 -23.10 -16.42 18.25
CA ASN A 20 -22.43 -17.24 19.27
C ASN A 20 -20.90 -17.25 19.09
N ILE A 21 -20.33 -16.06 18.84
CA ILE A 21 -18.89 -15.84 18.79
C ILE A 21 -18.52 -14.95 19.97
N GLU A 22 -17.76 -15.53 20.91
CA GLU A 22 -17.21 -14.76 22.02
C GLU A 22 -16.00 -13.93 21.55
N GLY A 23 -16.19 -12.62 21.49
CA GLY A 23 -15.14 -11.65 21.19
C GLY A 23 -15.52 -10.25 21.67
N SER A 24 -14.51 -9.42 21.92
CA SER A 24 -14.69 -8.04 22.38
C SER A 24 -13.74 -7.09 21.67
N VAL A 25 -14.18 -5.86 21.41
CA VAL A 25 -13.36 -4.78 20.88
C VAL A 25 -12.49 -4.24 22.03
N VAL A 26 -11.17 -4.34 21.89
CA VAL A 26 -10.21 -3.91 22.92
C VAL A 26 -9.61 -2.54 22.64
N GLY A 27 -9.77 -2.02 21.43
CA GLY A 27 -9.18 -0.75 21.00
C GLY A 27 -9.26 -0.59 19.50
N GLY A 28 -8.45 0.33 18.97
CA GLY A 28 -8.41 0.58 17.55
C GLY A 28 -7.56 1.80 17.18
N ASN A 29 -7.36 1.97 15.88
CA ASN A 29 -6.63 3.09 15.30
C ASN A 29 -7.55 3.84 14.32
N ILE A 30 -7.43 5.17 14.30
CA ILE A 30 -8.11 6.02 13.31
C ILE A 30 -7.07 6.52 12.33
N SER A 31 -7.23 6.12 11.07
CA SER A 31 -6.44 6.63 9.96
C SER A 31 -7.22 7.73 9.21
N PRO A 32 -6.60 8.44 8.25
CA PRO A 32 -7.28 9.48 7.48
C PRO A 32 -8.57 9.00 6.77
N ARG A 33 -8.71 7.71 6.45
CA ARG A 33 -9.87 7.18 5.72
C ARG A 33 -10.54 5.96 6.33
N LEU A 34 -9.93 5.33 7.32
CA LEU A 34 -10.43 4.09 7.91
C LEU A 34 -10.41 4.19 9.43
N ILE A 35 -11.38 3.53 10.05
CA ILE A 35 -11.37 3.22 11.47
C ILE A 35 -11.07 1.72 11.56
N GLN A 36 -10.05 1.36 12.32
CA GLN A 36 -9.64 -0.02 12.54
C GLN A 36 -9.96 -0.39 13.98
N PHE A 37 -10.84 -1.35 14.20
CA PHE A 37 -11.13 -1.91 15.50
C PHE A 37 -10.31 -3.17 15.73
N HIS A 38 -9.70 -3.30 16.91
CA HIS A 38 -8.98 -4.50 17.33
C HIS A 38 -9.92 -5.35 18.17
N VAL A 39 -10.27 -6.51 17.64
CA VAL A 39 -11.16 -7.48 18.28
C VAL A 39 -10.32 -8.61 18.84
N LYS A 40 -10.45 -8.86 20.15
CA LYS A 40 -9.90 -10.02 20.81
C LYS A 40 -10.93 -11.13 20.84
N LEU A 41 -10.59 -12.29 20.30
CA LEU A 41 -11.46 -13.47 20.31
C LEU A 41 -11.15 -14.35 21.53
N ALA A 42 -12.17 -15.05 22.03
CA ALA A 42 -11.98 -16.09 23.03
C ALA A 42 -11.16 -17.27 22.47
N SER A 43 -10.54 -18.03 23.37
CA SER A 43 -9.75 -19.21 22.99
C SER A 43 -10.64 -20.24 22.28
N GLY A 44 -10.15 -20.81 21.17
CA GLY A 44 -10.87 -21.81 20.39
C GLY A 44 -11.78 -21.24 19.28
N VAL A 45 -12.04 -19.93 19.25
CA VAL A 45 -12.78 -19.31 18.15
C VAL A 45 -11.91 -19.28 16.88
N LYS A 46 -12.41 -19.90 15.81
CA LYS A 46 -11.72 -19.87 14.51
C LYS A 46 -11.86 -18.50 13.85
N TYR A 47 -10.74 -17.95 13.39
CA TYR A 47 -10.68 -16.71 12.60
C TYR A 47 -11.68 -16.69 11.43
N SER A 48 -11.84 -17.83 10.75
CA SER A 48 -12.75 -17.97 9.62
C SER A 48 -14.21 -17.65 9.95
N ARG A 49 -14.65 -17.88 11.20
CA ARG A 49 -16.02 -17.55 11.61
C ARG A 49 -16.25 -16.05 11.63
N VAL A 50 -15.24 -15.27 12.02
CA VAL A 50 -15.33 -13.81 12.06
C VAL A 50 -15.20 -13.21 10.67
N THR A 51 -14.28 -13.72 9.85
CA THR A 51 -14.15 -13.24 8.45
C THR A 51 -15.40 -13.46 7.62
N ASN A 52 -16.16 -14.53 7.92
CA ASN A 52 -17.40 -14.83 7.22
C ASN A 52 -18.56 -13.91 7.63
N LEU A 53 -18.41 -13.13 8.71
CA LEU A 53 -19.42 -12.14 9.16
C LEU A 53 -19.13 -10.72 8.66
N ALA A 54 -18.25 -10.55 7.67
CA ALA A 54 -17.85 -9.23 7.20
C ALA A 54 -19.04 -8.41 6.68
N ASP A 55 -19.99 -9.03 5.99
CA ASP A 55 -21.14 -8.34 5.42
C ASP A 55 -22.19 -8.00 6.50
N GLU A 56 -22.42 -8.89 7.46
CA GLU A 56 -23.30 -8.66 8.61
C GLU A 56 -22.76 -7.57 9.53
N ILE A 57 -21.44 -7.58 9.79
CA ILE A 57 -20.77 -6.51 10.53
C ILE A 57 -20.90 -5.20 9.76
N ALA A 58 -20.65 -5.18 8.46
CA ALA A 58 -20.82 -3.96 7.66
C ALA A 58 -22.26 -3.41 7.75
N LEU A 59 -23.25 -4.30 7.67
CA LEU A 59 -24.66 -3.96 7.79
C LEU A 59 -25.01 -3.38 9.16
N ALA A 60 -24.56 -4.01 10.26
CA ALA A 60 -24.79 -3.54 11.62
C ALA A 60 -24.19 -2.15 11.87
N LEU A 61 -23.07 -1.85 11.23
CA LEU A 61 -22.38 -0.56 11.36
C LEU A 61 -22.88 0.50 10.38
N GLY A 62 -23.83 0.15 9.49
CA GLY A 62 -24.34 1.06 8.47
C GLY A 62 -23.30 1.49 7.44
N VAL A 63 -22.28 0.66 7.20
CA VAL A 63 -21.20 0.93 6.23
C VAL A 63 -21.33 0.04 4.99
N HIS A 64 -20.83 0.51 3.85
CA HIS A 64 -20.96 -0.24 2.59
C HIS A 64 -20.22 -1.58 2.57
N SER A 65 -19.14 -1.69 3.35
CA SER A 65 -18.32 -2.90 3.45
C SER A 65 -17.36 -2.76 4.64
N CYS A 66 -16.97 -3.87 5.24
CA CYS A 66 -15.85 -3.91 6.17
C CYS A 66 -14.80 -4.92 5.68
N ARG A 67 -13.56 -4.72 6.09
CA ARG A 67 -12.46 -5.65 5.82
C ARG A 67 -11.98 -6.26 7.13
N ILE A 68 -11.83 -7.58 7.14
CA ILE A 68 -11.38 -8.32 8.31
C ILE A 68 -10.02 -8.94 8.02
N THR A 69 -9.03 -8.59 8.83
CA THR A 69 -7.67 -9.14 8.79
C THR A 69 -7.25 -9.67 10.14
N ARG A 70 -6.18 -10.48 10.14
CA ARG A 70 -5.53 -10.95 11.37
C ARG A 70 -4.24 -10.19 11.59
N ASP A 71 -4.01 -9.72 12.80
CA ASP A 71 -2.74 -9.15 13.22
C ASP A 71 -2.35 -9.67 14.61
N GLY A 72 -1.33 -10.53 14.64
CA GLY A 72 -0.91 -11.25 15.84
C GLY A 72 -2.07 -11.98 16.53
N TYR A 73 -2.44 -11.49 17.70
CA TYR A 73 -3.50 -12.03 18.57
C TYR A 73 -4.86 -11.36 18.37
N PHE A 74 -4.94 -10.33 17.54
CA PHE A 74 -6.17 -9.58 17.28
C PHE A 74 -6.73 -9.87 15.89
N VAL A 75 -8.04 -9.74 15.78
CA VAL A 75 -8.74 -9.59 14.51
C VAL A 75 -8.99 -8.11 14.29
N LYS A 76 -8.51 -7.58 13.17
CA LYS A 76 -8.72 -6.20 12.76
C LYS A 76 -10.00 -6.11 11.94
N VAL A 77 -10.96 -5.32 12.40
CA VAL A 77 -12.16 -4.95 11.63
C VAL A 77 -11.98 -3.53 11.14
N GLU A 78 -11.81 -3.37 9.84
CA GLU A 78 -11.56 -2.09 9.18
C GLU A 78 -12.83 -1.60 8.51
N VAL A 79 -13.27 -0.40 8.88
CA VAL A 79 -14.45 0.24 8.30
C VAL A 79 -14.11 1.61 7.72
N PRO A 80 -14.86 2.07 6.71
CA PRO A 80 -14.72 3.41 6.18
C PRO A 80 -14.98 4.46 7.26
N ARG A 81 -14.13 5.48 7.29
CA ARG A 81 -14.36 6.68 8.08
C ARG A 81 -15.42 7.55 7.38
N PRO A 82 -16.42 8.10 8.09
CA PRO A 82 -17.48 8.92 7.48
C PRO A 82 -16.99 10.28 6.97
N ASP A 83 -15.91 10.80 7.55
CA ASP A 83 -15.24 12.06 7.22
C ASP A 83 -13.82 11.82 6.67
N PRO A 84 -13.66 11.21 5.48
CA PRO A 84 -12.34 10.85 4.97
C PRO A 84 -11.51 12.09 4.61
N VAL A 85 -10.30 12.17 5.16
CA VAL A 85 -9.34 13.26 4.92
C VAL A 85 -8.28 12.79 3.93
N ALA A 86 -7.96 13.63 2.94
CA ALA A 86 -6.86 13.36 2.02
C ALA A 86 -5.51 13.59 2.73
N VAL A 87 -4.57 12.67 2.52
CA VAL A 87 -3.17 12.84 2.97
C VAL A 87 -2.50 13.83 2.03
N GLN A 88 -2.36 15.09 2.45
CA GLN A 88 -1.73 16.13 1.64
C GLN A 88 -0.20 15.99 1.65
N LEU A 89 0.44 16.14 0.48
CA LEU A 89 1.88 15.91 0.34
C LEU A 89 2.72 16.90 1.15
N PHE A 90 2.46 18.21 1.04
CA PHE A 90 3.30 19.21 1.72
C PHE A 90 3.23 19.13 3.25
N PRO A 91 2.04 18.98 3.87
CA PRO A 91 1.97 18.69 5.30
C PRO A 91 2.73 17.41 5.69
N LEU A 92 2.59 16.33 4.92
CA LEU A 92 3.31 15.08 5.17
C LEU A 92 4.83 15.26 5.08
N MET A 93 5.32 16.04 4.11
CA MET A 93 6.76 16.32 3.99
C MET A 93 7.32 17.05 5.21
N ARG A 94 6.53 17.89 5.88
CA ARG A 94 6.96 18.62 7.08
C ARG A 94 7.07 17.73 8.31
N THR A 95 6.44 16.55 8.32
CA THR A 95 6.56 15.58 9.43
C THR A 95 7.77 14.68 9.28
N LEU A 96 8.38 14.62 8.10
CA LEU A 96 9.54 13.81 7.81
C LEU A 96 10.83 14.47 8.32
N PRO A 97 11.84 13.68 8.71
CA PRO A 97 13.15 14.22 9.07
C PRO A 97 13.79 14.94 7.88
N ALA A 98 14.63 15.94 8.14
CA ALA A 98 15.29 16.71 7.08
C ALA A 98 16.28 15.87 6.24
N ASP A 99 16.85 14.82 6.83
CA ASP A 99 17.81 13.93 6.16
C ASP A 99 17.10 12.68 5.62
N LEU A 100 16.21 12.90 4.65
CA LEU A 100 15.62 11.79 3.90
C LEU A 100 16.65 11.22 2.91
N PRO A 101 16.66 9.90 2.71
CA PRO A 101 17.47 9.33 1.66
C PRO A 101 17.10 9.90 0.28
N THR A 102 18.10 10.18 -0.55
CA THR A 102 17.89 10.66 -1.91
C THR A 102 17.09 9.64 -2.74
N HIS A 103 16.50 10.11 -3.85
CA HIS A 103 15.77 9.26 -4.80
C HIS A 103 14.64 8.43 -4.17
N SER A 104 14.05 8.93 -3.08
CA SER A 104 13.03 8.23 -2.29
C SER A 104 11.69 8.96 -2.36
N PRO A 105 10.89 8.77 -3.43
CA PRO A 105 9.54 9.32 -3.50
C PRO A 105 8.71 8.98 -2.25
N ILE A 106 7.96 9.96 -1.78
CA ILE A 106 6.99 9.79 -0.70
C ILE A 106 5.73 9.16 -1.29
N LEU A 107 5.31 8.04 -0.71
CA LEU A 107 4.08 7.36 -1.13
C LEU A 107 2.86 7.87 -0.38
N GLY A 108 2.97 8.08 0.93
CA GLY A 108 1.83 8.40 1.78
C GLY A 108 2.01 7.91 3.21
N LEU A 109 0.92 7.47 3.85
CA LEU A 109 0.92 6.92 5.19
C LEU A 109 0.54 5.43 5.17
N ASP A 110 1.13 4.62 6.03
CA ASP A 110 0.67 3.25 6.25
C ASP A 110 -0.63 3.19 7.07
N GLU A 111 -1.11 1.99 7.39
CA GLU A 111 -2.29 1.77 8.22
C GLU A 111 -2.17 2.31 9.66
N ASN A 112 -0.96 2.56 10.14
CA ASN A 112 -0.66 3.11 11.47
C ASN A 112 -0.38 4.62 11.44
N GLY A 113 -0.46 5.27 10.27
CA GLY A 113 -0.16 6.69 10.12
C GLY A 113 1.33 7.00 10.01
N VAL A 114 2.18 6.00 9.78
CA VAL A 114 3.62 6.16 9.57
C VAL A 114 3.90 6.53 8.11
N PRO A 115 4.68 7.58 7.83
CA PRO A 115 5.07 7.92 6.47
C PRO A 115 5.83 6.80 5.76
N LEU A 116 5.41 6.46 4.54
CA LEU A 116 6.05 5.46 3.69
C LEU A 116 6.75 6.12 2.50
N LEU A 117 7.97 5.68 2.26
CA LEU A 117 8.81 6.06 1.12
C LEU A 117 9.39 4.81 0.46
N VAL A 118 9.70 4.91 -0.83
CA VAL A 118 10.30 3.82 -1.60
C VAL A 118 11.55 4.36 -2.28
N ARG A 119 12.73 3.92 -1.84
CA ARG A 119 14.02 4.35 -2.42
C ARG A 119 14.26 3.65 -3.75
N LEU A 120 14.18 4.39 -4.85
CA LEU A 120 14.28 3.85 -6.22
C LEU A 120 15.61 3.12 -6.49
N THR A 121 16.69 3.59 -5.89
CA THR A 121 18.04 3.03 -6.02
C THR A 121 18.25 1.73 -5.24
N SER A 122 17.26 1.27 -4.46
CA SER A 122 17.37 0.02 -3.69
C SER A 122 17.31 -1.21 -4.61
N PRO A 123 18.09 -2.27 -4.31
CA PRO A 123 18.13 -3.50 -5.10
C PRO A 123 16.75 -4.16 -5.30
N ASP A 124 15.91 -4.13 -4.27
CA ASP A 124 14.60 -4.79 -4.22
C ASP A 124 13.47 -3.94 -4.82
N ILE A 125 13.76 -2.67 -5.14
CA ILE A 125 12.77 -1.72 -5.65
C ILE A 125 12.92 -1.57 -7.16
N ALA A 126 14.05 -1.03 -7.62
CA ALA A 126 14.45 -0.77 -9.02
C ALA A 126 13.41 -0.13 -9.96
N HIS A 127 12.27 -0.78 -10.18
CA HIS A 127 11.17 -0.36 -11.04
C HIS A 127 9.83 -0.59 -10.33
N VAL A 128 8.90 0.36 -10.47
CA VAL A 128 7.61 0.35 -9.77
C VAL A 128 6.47 0.29 -10.78
N LEU A 129 5.53 -0.63 -10.57
CA LEU A 129 4.26 -0.64 -11.31
C LEU A 129 3.11 -0.21 -10.40
N ILE A 130 2.34 0.78 -10.82
CA ILE A 130 1.16 1.29 -10.11
C ILE A 130 -0.10 0.85 -10.88
N SER A 131 -0.96 0.04 -10.28
CA SER A 131 -2.14 -0.55 -10.94
C SER A 131 -3.44 -0.27 -10.18
N GLY A 132 -4.58 -0.43 -10.85
CA GLY A 132 -5.92 -0.18 -10.29
C GLY A 132 -6.84 0.54 -11.27
N THR A 133 -8.14 0.57 -11.03
CA THR A 133 -9.13 1.17 -11.94
C THR A 133 -9.18 2.70 -11.89
N THR A 134 -9.95 3.32 -12.77
CA THR A 134 -10.24 4.76 -12.70
C THR A 134 -10.76 5.16 -11.32
N GLY A 135 -10.26 6.26 -10.77
CA GLY A 135 -10.63 6.72 -9.43
C GLY A 135 -9.92 6.00 -8.28
N SER A 136 -9.07 4.99 -8.54
CA SER A 136 -8.29 4.34 -7.49
C SER A 136 -7.20 5.24 -6.90
N GLY A 137 -6.77 6.27 -7.63
CA GLY A 137 -5.79 7.26 -7.17
C GLY A 137 -4.39 7.17 -7.80
N LYS A 138 -4.14 6.25 -8.76
CA LYS A 138 -2.81 6.01 -9.36
C LYS A 138 -2.08 7.28 -9.81
N THR A 139 -2.72 8.07 -10.69
CA THR A 139 -2.14 9.30 -11.22
C THR A 139 -1.88 10.32 -10.11
N ALA A 140 -2.75 10.40 -9.09
CA ALA A 140 -2.53 11.26 -7.94
C ALA A 140 -1.31 10.83 -7.12
N LEU A 141 -1.14 9.52 -6.89
CA LEU A 141 0.05 8.97 -6.24
C LEU A 141 1.31 9.26 -7.07
N ALA A 142 1.29 9.00 -8.37
CA ALA A 142 2.43 9.26 -9.26
C ALA A 142 2.83 10.75 -9.26
N ARG A 143 1.86 11.67 -9.24
CA ARG A 143 2.14 13.11 -9.08
C ARG A 143 2.83 13.43 -7.76
N SER A 144 2.36 12.85 -6.66
CA SER A 144 2.99 13.02 -5.35
C SER A 144 4.43 12.48 -5.33
N MET A 145 4.68 11.36 -6.00
CA MET A 145 6.02 10.82 -6.19
C MET A 145 6.92 11.76 -7.01
N ILE A 146 6.42 12.30 -8.13
CA ILE A 146 7.16 13.26 -8.97
C ILE A 146 7.51 14.53 -8.19
N ALA A 147 6.53 15.12 -7.51
CA ALA A 147 6.72 16.36 -6.75
C ALA A 147 7.71 16.16 -5.59
N SER A 148 7.55 15.09 -4.81
CA SER A 148 8.48 14.78 -3.70
C SER A 148 9.90 14.52 -4.19
N LEU A 149 10.06 13.82 -5.32
CA LEU A 149 11.37 13.62 -5.94
C LEU A 149 12.02 14.93 -6.38
N ALA A 150 11.29 15.80 -7.07
CA ALA A 150 11.81 17.10 -7.52
C ALA A 150 12.23 18.00 -6.35
N LEU A 151 11.41 18.04 -5.29
CA LEU A 151 11.68 18.85 -4.10
C LEU A 151 12.87 18.36 -3.27
N GLN A 152 13.18 17.06 -3.34
CA GLN A 152 14.25 16.45 -2.55
C GLN A 152 15.57 16.32 -3.30
N ASN A 153 15.56 16.37 -4.65
CA ASN A 153 16.72 16.03 -5.46
C ASN A 153 16.96 17.10 -6.53
N PRO A 154 18.12 17.76 -6.54
CA PRO A 154 18.46 18.71 -7.59
C PRO A 154 18.72 17.98 -8.94
N PRO A 155 18.63 18.65 -10.10
CA PRO A 155 18.83 18.11 -11.44
C PRO A 155 20.16 17.40 -11.64
N GLU A 156 21.21 17.80 -10.93
CA GLU A 156 22.53 17.16 -10.96
C GLU A 156 22.50 15.77 -10.30
N GLN A 157 21.50 15.49 -9.46
CA GLN A 157 21.30 14.20 -8.81
C GLN A 157 20.16 13.38 -9.42
N LEU A 158 19.12 14.04 -9.94
CA LEU A 158 17.93 13.39 -10.49
C LEU A 158 17.38 14.14 -11.71
N ARG A 159 17.28 13.42 -12.82
CA ARG A 159 16.55 13.81 -14.03
C ARG A 159 15.28 12.98 -14.17
N MET A 160 14.26 13.54 -14.81
CA MET A 160 12.95 12.90 -14.97
C MET A 160 12.48 12.96 -16.42
N LEU A 161 11.87 11.86 -16.86
CA LEU A 161 11.17 11.73 -18.14
C LEU A 161 9.71 11.40 -17.87
N LEU A 162 8.78 12.28 -18.27
CA LEU A 162 7.35 12.11 -18.00
C LEU A 162 6.59 11.83 -19.31
N ILE A 163 5.92 10.69 -19.39
CA ILE A 163 5.09 10.27 -20.53
C ILE A 163 3.63 10.16 -20.06
N ASP A 164 2.78 11.02 -20.61
CA ASP A 164 1.36 11.18 -20.29
C ASP A 164 0.53 11.25 -21.59
N PRO A 165 0.24 10.10 -22.23
CA PRO A 165 -0.47 10.06 -23.51
C PRO A 165 -1.90 10.60 -23.44
N LYS A 166 -2.45 10.77 -22.22
CA LYS A 166 -3.80 11.29 -22.00
C LYS A 166 -3.81 12.80 -21.73
N SER A 167 -2.64 13.44 -21.60
CA SER A 167 -2.47 14.87 -21.28
C SER A 167 -3.25 15.34 -20.04
N ARG A 168 -3.45 14.44 -19.09
CA ARG A 168 -4.26 14.69 -17.87
C ARG A 168 -3.44 14.51 -16.61
N GLY A 169 -2.43 13.66 -16.63
CA GLY A 169 -1.62 13.29 -15.48
C GLY A 169 -0.58 14.34 -15.12
N TYR A 170 0.34 14.66 -16.03
CA TYR A 170 1.61 15.26 -15.66
C TYR A 170 1.82 16.68 -16.21
N LYS A 171 0.90 17.21 -17.03
CA LYS A 171 1.05 18.51 -17.70
C LYS A 171 1.47 19.69 -16.80
N HIS A 172 1.01 19.70 -15.55
CA HIS A 172 1.27 20.76 -14.58
C HIS A 172 2.71 20.75 -14.04
N PHE A 173 3.51 19.74 -14.40
CA PHE A 173 4.94 19.68 -14.13
C PHE A 173 5.80 20.25 -15.26
N ASN A 174 5.22 20.69 -16.39
CA ASN A 174 6.00 21.37 -17.42
C ASN A 174 6.73 22.58 -16.81
N GLY A 175 8.02 22.68 -17.10
CA GLY A 175 8.90 23.68 -16.51
C GLY A 175 9.73 23.20 -15.32
N LEU A 176 9.46 22.01 -14.75
CA LEU A 176 10.31 21.44 -13.70
C LEU A 176 11.78 21.34 -14.18
N PRO A 177 12.77 21.84 -13.40
CA PRO A 177 14.18 21.84 -13.81
C PRO A 177 14.75 20.42 -13.93
N ASN A 178 14.17 19.45 -13.22
CA ASN A 178 14.55 18.05 -13.30
C ASN A 178 14.14 17.38 -14.62
N LEU A 179 13.28 17.99 -15.43
CA LEU A 179 12.82 17.36 -16.68
C LEU A 179 13.91 17.32 -17.75
N VAL A 180 14.02 16.17 -18.42
CA VAL A 180 14.89 16.04 -19.61
C VAL A 180 14.28 16.69 -20.85
N CYS A 181 12.95 16.77 -20.90
CA CYS A 181 12.17 17.43 -21.94
C CYS A 181 10.77 17.74 -21.39
N PRO A 182 9.97 18.59 -22.05
CA PRO A 182 8.56 18.76 -21.72
C PRO A 182 7.82 17.42 -21.66
N VAL A 183 6.70 17.41 -20.92
CA VAL A 183 5.85 16.23 -20.74
C VAL A 183 5.41 15.69 -22.10
N ILE A 184 5.68 14.41 -22.35
CA ILE A 184 5.43 13.78 -23.64
C ILE A 184 3.99 13.29 -23.68
N THR A 185 3.23 13.79 -24.66
CA THR A 185 1.83 13.41 -24.86
C THR A 185 1.62 12.52 -26.07
N ASP A 186 2.56 12.51 -27.02
CA ASP A 186 2.48 11.62 -28.19
C ASP A 186 3.10 10.25 -27.87
N PRO A 187 2.37 9.14 -28.10
CA PRO A 187 2.90 7.79 -27.86
C PRO A 187 4.14 7.42 -28.69
N THR A 188 4.29 7.98 -29.89
CA THR A 188 5.43 7.74 -30.79
C THR A 188 6.66 8.48 -30.28
N ASP A 189 6.49 9.72 -29.82
CA ASP A 189 7.56 10.45 -29.13
C ASP A 189 7.98 9.74 -27.83
N GLY A 190 7.01 9.16 -27.11
CA GLY A 190 7.28 8.32 -25.94
C GLY A 190 8.20 7.14 -26.28
N LEU A 191 7.92 6.45 -27.38
CA LEU A 191 8.76 5.37 -27.91
C LEU A 191 10.18 5.86 -28.24
N HIS A 192 10.31 6.97 -28.97
CA HIS A 192 11.62 7.54 -29.32
C HIS A 192 12.44 7.92 -28.07
N ARG A 193 11.78 8.42 -27.03
CA ARG A 193 12.42 8.81 -25.77
C ARG A 193 12.82 7.61 -24.93
N LEU A 194 12.10 6.49 -25.00
CA LEU A 194 12.54 5.23 -24.41
C LEU A 194 13.70 4.59 -25.17
N LYS A 195 13.74 4.68 -26.50
CA LYS A 195 14.93 4.30 -27.29
C LYS A 195 16.16 5.12 -26.88
N TRP A 196 15.98 6.42 -26.67
CA TRP A 196 17.02 7.30 -26.13
C TRP A 196 17.46 6.84 -24.73
N ALA A 197 16.53 6.53 -23.82
CA ALA A 197 16.86 6.05 -22.49
C ALA A 197 17.65 4.73 -22.51
N VAL A 198 17.29 3.79 -23.40
CA VAL A 198 18.04 2.53 -23.59
C VAL A 198 19.47 2.79 -24.08
N ARG A 199 19.67 3.67 -25.06
CA ARG A 199 21.04 4.03 -25.51
C ARG A 199 21.86 4.67 -24.39
N HIS A 200 21.25 5.53 -23.58
CA HIS A 200 21.91 6.10 -22.41
C HIS A 200 22.24 5.04 -21.35
N MET A 201 21.35 4.06 -21.14
CA MET A 201 21.57 2.92 -20.26
C MET A 201 22.80 2.12 -20.70
N GLU A 202 22.88 1.75 -21.98
CA GLU A 202 24.00 0.98 -22.53
C GLU A 202 25.33 1.73 -22.36
N LYS A 203 25.36 3.03 -22.69
CA LYS A 203 26.55 3.87 -22.49
C LYS A 203 26.96 3.96 -21.02
N ARG A 204 25.99 4.01 -20.11
CA ARG A 204 26.23 4.04 -18.66
C ARG A 204 26.78 2.72 -18.14
N ASP A 205 26.24 1.61 -18.61
CA ASP A 205 26.75 0.27 -18.31
C ASP A 205 28.22 0.12 -18.77
N GLU A 206 28.56 0.63 -19.96
CA GLU A 206 29.92 0.61 -20.51
C GLU A 206 30.91 1.48 -19.72
N THR A 207 30.44 2.62 -19.20
CA THR A 207 31.30 3.62 -18.53
C THR A 207 31.28 3.50 -17.00
N GLY A 208 30.42 2.66 -16.44
CA GLY A 208 30.24 2.51 -14.99
C GLY A 208 29.60 3.72 -14.30
N VAL A 209 28.92 4.59 -15.05
CA VAL A 209 28.31 5.83 -14.53
C VAL A 209 26.82 5.65 -14.31
N SER A 210 26.31 5.93 -13.11
CA SER A 210 24.89 5.79 -12.77
C SER A 210 24.20 7.11 -12.36
N SER A 211 24.93 8.23 -12.40
CA SER A 211 24.45 9.57 -12.02
C SER A 211 24.44 10.54 -13.22
N PRO A 212 23.52 11.53 -13.29
CA PRO A 212 22.33 11.68 -12.44
C PRO A 212 21.37 10.50 -12.62
N VAL A 213 20.64 10.15 -11.57
CA VAL A 213 19.59 9.14 -11.66
C VAL A 213 18.52 9.61 -12.66
N LEU A 214 17.99 8.72 -13.50
CA LEU A 214 16.90 9.01 -14.42
C LEU A 214 15.63 8.27 -13.97
N ALA A 215 14.63 9.00 -13.48
CA ALA A 215 13.31 8.44 -13.18
C ALA A 215 12.35 8.65 -14.35
N ILE A 216 11.87 7.56 -14.94
CA ILE A 216 10.95 7.55 -16.07
C ILE A 216 9.55 7.26 -15.53
N PHE A 217 8.62 8.21 -15.69
CA PHE A 217 7.21 8.04 -15.31
C PHE A 217 6.35 7.85 -16.54
N ILE A 218 5.49 6.82 -16.52
CA ILE A 218 4.51 6.55 -17.58
C ILE A 218 3.11 6.51 -16.93
N ASP A 219 2.19 7.42 -17.28
CA ASP A 219 0.84 7.47 -16.67
C ASP A 219 -0.05 6.27 -17.10
N GLU A 220 0.09 5.81 -18.34
CA GLU A 220 -0.63 4.63 -18.82
C GLU A 220 0.27 3.81 -19.75
N LEU A 221 0.93 2.81 -19.19
CA LEU A 221 1.80 1.90 -19.93
C LEU A 221 1.02 1.12 -20.99
N ALA A 222 -0.22 0.75 -20.70
CA ALA A 222 -1.08 0.01 -21.63
C ALA A 222 -1.29 0.77 -22.95
N ASP A 223 -1.44 2.09 -22.92
CA ASP A 223 -1.69 2.88 -24.13
C ASP A 223 -0.43 2.91 -25.02
N LEU A 224 0.77 2.95 -24.42
CA LEU A 224 2.01 2.86 -25.17
C LEU A 224 2.22 1.48 -25.79
N LEU A 225 1.89 0.41 -25.06
CA LEU A 225 1.97 -0.98 -25.56
C LEU A 225 0.96 -1.24 -26.68
N MET A 226 -0.25 -0.69 -26.58
CA MET A 226 -1.29 -0.87 -27.59
C MET A 226 -0.95 -0.16 -28.91
N VAL A 227 -0.28 1.00 -28.87
CA VAL A 227 0.08 1.76 -30.08
C VAL A 227 1.35 1.19 -30.73
N ASN A 228 2.37 0.88 -29.93
CA ASN A 228 3.70 0.55 -30.45
C ASN A 228 4.05 -0.95 -30.34
N GLY A 229 3.15 -1.77 -29.80
CA GLY A 229 3.23 -3.23 -29.78
C GLY A 229 4.52 -3.79 -29.17
N ARG A 230 5.12 -4.75 -29.88
CA ARG A 230 6.30 -5.50 -29.43
C ARG A 230 7.54 -4.65 -29.21
N GLU A 231 7.72 -3.58 -29.99
CA GLU A 231 8.91 -2.74 -29.87
C GLU A 231 8.95 -2.03 -28.51
N MET A 232 7.80 -1.49 -28.08
CA MET A 232 7.65 -0.88 -26.77
C MET A 232 7.89 -1.87 -25.63
N GLU A 233 7.35 -3.08 -25.74
CA GLU A 233 7.55 -4.15 -24.77
C GLU A 233 9.04 -4.52 -24.62
N GLN A 234 9.78 -4.60 -25.73
CA GLN A 234 11.22 -4.87 -25.71
C GLN A 234 12.01 -3.77 -24.99
N LEU A 235 11.68 -2.49 -25.23
CA LEU A 235 12.34 -1.37 -24.56
C LEU A 235 12.06 -1.37 -23.05
N VAL A 236 10.81 -1.59 -22.65
CA VAL A 236 10.43 -1.68 -21.23
C VAL A 236 11.14 -2.84 -20.55
N THR A 237 11.16 -4.01 -21.18
CA THR A 237 11.87 -5.19 -20.68
C THR A 237 13.36 -4.92 -20.53
N ARG A 238 13.97 -4.26 -21.51
CA ARG A 238 15.39 -3.93 -21.47
C ARG A 238 15.75 -2.94 -20.36
N ILE A 239 14.95 -1.89 -20.19
CA ILE A 239 15.11 -0.92 -19.09
C ILE A 239 14.92 -1.60 -17.73
N THR A 240 13.91 -2.46 -17.59
CA THR A 240 13.61 -3.08 -16.29
C THR A 240 14.59 -4.16 -15.87
N GLN A 241 15.27 -4.80 -16.84
CA GLN A 241 16.29 -5.80 -16.55
C GLN A 241 17.67 -5.22 -16.26
N ARG A 242 18.02 -4.07 -16.87
CA ARG A 242 19.38 -3.50 -16.80
C ARG A 242 19.46 -2.09 -16.23
N GLY A 243 18.34 -1.36 -16.19
CA GLY A 243 18.32 0.07 -15.87
C GLY A 243 18.82 0.39 -14.47
N ARG A 244 18.59 -0.50 -13.49
CA ARG A 244 19.01 -0.28 -12.10
C ARG A 244 20.48 0.10 -11.98
N GLU A 245 21.37 -0.65 -12.63
CA GLU A 245 22.83 -0.45 -12.52
C GLU A 245 23.28 0.83 -13.23
N ALA A 246 22.59 1.20 -14.32
CA ALA A 246 22.73 2.48 -14.99
C ALA A 246 22.07 3.67 -14.26
N GLY A 247 21.46 3.46 -13.09
CA GLY A 247 20.69 4.49 -12.37
C GLY A 247 19.46 4.99 -13.14
N ILE A 248 18.79 4.10 -13.88
CA ILE A 248 17.56 4.37 -14.63
C ILE A 248 16.43 3.57 -14.01
N HIS A 249 15.40 4.25 -13.52
CA HIS A 249 14.26 3.66 -12.82
C HIS A 249 12.97 3.94 -13.58
N LEU A 250 12.12 2.92 -13.69
CA LEU A 250 10.86 3.00 -14.42
C LEU A 250 9.69 2.93 -13.43
N ILE A 251 8.86 3.96 -13.43
CA ILE A 251 7.63 4.05 -12.65
C ILE A 251 6.47 4.09 -13.64
N ALA A 252 5.85 2.94 -13.86
CA ALA A 252 4.75 2.80 -14.81
C ALA A 252 3.42 2.73 -14.07
N SER A 253 2.40 3.36 -14.61
CA SER A 253 1.02 3.25 -14.14
C SER A 253 0.15 2.55 -15.18
N THR A 254 -0.89 1.85 -14.73
CA THR A 254 -1.89 1.29 -15.64
C THR A 254 -3.28 1.15 -15.04
N GLN A 255 -4.30 1.47 -15.84
CA GLN A 255 -5.72 1.29 -15.50
C GLN A 255 -6.29 -0.06 -15.92
N LYS A 256 -5.59 -0.78 -16.80
CA LYS A 256 -6.02 -2.06 -17.39
C LYS A 256 -5.16 -3.18 -16.79
N PRO A 257 -5.51 -3.69 -15.58
CA PRO A 257 -4.75 -4.77 -14.95
C PRO A 257 -4.89 -6.12 -15.68
N ALA A 258 -5.46 -6.16 -16.89
CA ALA A 258 -5.73 -7.37 -17.62
C ALA A 258 -4.44 -8.12 -17.97
N ALA A 259 -4.47 -9.45 -17.80
CA ALA A 259 -3.32 -10.32 -18.06
C ALA A 259 -2.81 -10.20 -19.50
N SER A 260 -3.71 -9.93 -20.45
CA SER A 260 -3.40 -9.75 -21.88
C SER A 260 -2.60 -8.49 -22.19
N VAL A 261 -2.66 -7.47 -21.34
CA VAL A 261 -2.03 -6.16 -21.60
C VAL A 261 -0.73 -6.02 -20.82
N ILE A 262 -0.73 -6.44 -19.54
CA ILE A 262 0.40 -6.21 -18.64
C ILE A 262 0.94 -7.48 -17.97
N GLY A 263 0.28 -8.63 -18.10
CA GLY A 263 0.53 -9.79 -17.25
C GLY A 263 1.96 -10.34 -17.34
N GLY A 264 2.52 -10.40 -18.56
CA GLY A 264 3.90 -10.85 -18.79
C GLY A 264 4.93 -9.90 -18.17
N ILE A 265 4.77 -8.59 -18.39
CA ILE A 265 5.70 -7.55 -17.94
C ILE A 265 5.56 -7.31 -16.42
N ALA A 266 4.34 -7.24 -15.89
CA ALA A 266 4.07 -6.88 -14.50
C ALA A 266 4.75 -7.79 -13.49
N LYS A 267 4.83 -9.10 -13.77
CA LYS A 267 5.46 -10.07 -12.86
C LYS A 267 6.96 -10.24 -13.11
N SER A 268 7.41 -10.17 -14.36
CA SER A 268 8.81 -10.44 -14.72
C SER A 268 9.74 -9.25 -14.48
N ASN A 269 9.21 -8.02 -14.56
CA ASN A 269 10.02 -6.81 -14.70
C ASN A 269 9.79 -5.77 -13.60
N PHE A 270 8.74 -5.92 -12.78
CA PHE A 270 8.39 -4.97 -11.71
C PHE A 270 8.32 -5.68 -10.35
N PRO A 271 9.44 -5.74 -9.59
CA PRO A 271 9.46 -6.40 -8.29
C PRO A 271 8.63 -5.65 -7.24
N THR A 272 8.59 -4.31 -7.35
CA THR A 272 7.74 -3.46 -6.50
C THR A 272 6.46 -3.09 -7.22
N ARG A 273 5.32 -3.36 -6.59
CA ARG A 273 3.98 -3.14 -7.18
C ARG A 273 3.08 -2.41 -6.20
N ILE A 274 2.43 -1.34 -6.65
CA ILE A 274 1.47 -0.57 -5.86
C ILE A 274 0.09 -0.78 -6.49
N VAL A 275 -0.77 -1.52 -5.81
CA VAL A 275 -2.08 -1.93 -6.35
C VAL A 275 -3.19 -1.19 -5.61
N GLY A 276 -3.88 -0.31 -6.32
CA GLY A 276 -5.09 0.34 -5.83
C GLY A 276 -6.33 -0.50 -6.10
N LYS A 277 -7.51 0.06 -5.79
CA LYS A 277 -8.79 -0.61 -6.05
C LYS A 277 -8.88 -1.18 -7.48
N VAL A 278 -9.29 -2.44 -7.58
CA VAL A 278 -9.61 -3.14 -8.83
C VAL A 278 -11.05 -3.66 -8.81
N VAL A 279 -11.55 -4.18 -9.95
CA VAL A 279 -12.95 -4.64 -10.05
C VAL A 279 -13.13 -6.04 -9.48
N SER A 280 -12.19 -6.95 -9.76
CA SER A 280 -12.33 -8.37 -9.46
C SER A 280 -11.13 -8.95 -8.72
N PRO A 281 -11.29 -10.07 -7.99
CA PRO A 281 -10.18 -10.82 -7.43
C PRO A 281 -9.16 -11.31 -8.48
N GLU A 282 -9.62 -11.55 -9.72
CA GLU A 282 -8.73 -11.92 -10.82
C GLU A 282 -7.81 -10.74 -11.22
N ASP A 283 -8.38 -9.54 -11.38
CA ASP A 283 -7.61 -8.32 -11.63
C ASP A 283 -6.62 -8.05 -10.49
N ALA A 284 -7.04 -8.30 -9.25
CA ALA A 284 -6.20 -8.17 -8.07
C ALA A 284 -4.99 -9.11 -8.14
N ARG A 285 -5.21 -10.38 -8.53
CA ARG A 285 -4.15 -11.38 -8.73
C ARG A 285 -3.21 -10.99 -9.86
N VAL A 286 -3.71 -10.47 -10.99
CA VAL A 286 -2.85 -10.07 -12.10
C VAL A 286 -1.99 -8.85 -11.73
N ALA A 287 -2.60 -7.84 -11.12
CA ALA A 287 -1.90 -6.62 -10.72
C ALA A 287 -0.87 -6.85 -9.60
N SER A 288 -1.22 -7.64 -8.58
CA SER A 288 -0.35 -7.90 -7.43
C SER A 288 0.58 -9.10 -7.62
N GLY A 289 0.27 -10.00 -8.55
CA GLY A 289 0.91 -11.32 -8.67
C GLY A 289 0.60 -12.29 -7.51
N VAL A 290 -0.23 -11.90 -6.55
CA VAL A 290 -0.56 -12.67 -5.34
C VAL A 290 -2.06 -12.97 -5.33
N ALA A 291 -2.42 -14.25 -5.20
CA ALA A 291 -3.82 -14.64 -5.09
C ALA A 291 -4.39 -14.20 -3.73
N GLY A 292 -5.64 -13.73 -3.72
CA GLY A 292 -6.32 -13.32 -2.48
C GLY A 292 -5.72 -12.06 -1.83
N SER A 293 -5.09 -11.18 -2.61
CA SER A 293 -4.55 -9.91 -2.09
C SER A 293 -5.61 -8.98 -1.49
N GLY A 294 -6.87 -9.10 -1.93
CA GLY A 294 -7.98 -8.27 -1.45
C GLY A 294 -7.99 -6.86 -2.04
N ALA A 295 -7.26 -6.61 -3.13
CA ALA A 295 -7.20 -5.29 -3.76
C ALA A 295 -8.57 -4.84 -4.32
N GLU A 296 -9.45 -5.77 -4.67
CA GLU A 296 -10.83 -5.53 -5.07
C GLU A 296 -11.70 -4.93 -3.94
N LYS A 297 -11.28 -5.15 -2.68
CA LYS A 297 -11.95 -4.65 -1.48
C LYS A 297 -11.43 -3.29 -1.01
N LEU A 298 -10.47 -2.68 -1.72
CA LEU A 298 -9.97 -1.36 -1.39
C LEU A 298 -11.04 -0.29 -1.64
N MET A 299 -10.91 0.84 -0.94
CA MET A 299 -11.87 1.94 -1.00
C MET A 299 -11.68 2.84 -2.22
N GLY A 300 -10.53 2.70 -2.92
CA GLY A 300 -10.11 3.63 -3.98
C GLY A 300 -9.65 4.97 -3.42
N ARG A 301 -9.63 6.02 -4.25
CA ARG A 301 -9.23 7.39 -3.83
C ARG A 301 -7.90 7.45 -3.06
N GLY A 302 -6.92 6.66 -3.48
CA GLY A 302 -5.59 6.62 -2.89
C GLY A 302 -5.39 5.53 -1.85
N ASP A 303 -6.34 4.63 -1.64
CA ASP A 303 -6.13 3.41 -0.84
C ASP A 303 -5.44 2.33 -1.70
N PHE A 304 -4.24 1.91 -1.28
CA PHE A 304 -3.35 1.01 -2.03
C PHE A 304 -2.79 -0.11 -1.15
N LEU A 305 -2.36 -1.18 -1.81
CA LEU A 305 -1.47 -2.20 -1.27
C LEU A 305 -0.12 -2.12 -1.99
N LEU A 306 0.95 -1.86 -1.24
CA LEU A 306 2.33 -1.95 -1.71
C LEU A 306 2.84 -3.37 -1.51
N PHE A 307 3.32 -3.99 -2.59
CA PHE A 307 3.91 -5.32 -2.60
C PHE A 307 5.42 -5.21 -2.78
N SER A 308 6.15 -5.84 -1.85
CA SER A 308 7.56 -6.19 -2.00
C SER A 308 7.66 -7.72 -1.92
N GLY A 309 7.85 -8.36 -3.08
CA GLY A 309 7.68 -9.81 -3.19
C GLY A 309 6.25 -10.26 -2.90
N ASN A 310 6.08 -11.09 -1.86
CA ASN A 310 4.78 -11.63 -1.43
C ASN A 310 4.19 -10.90 -0.21
N ILE A 311 4.94 -9.95 0.37
CA ILE A 311 4.50 -9.19 1.53
C ILE A 311 3.78 -7.94 1.01
N SER A 312 2.58 -7.68 1.52
CA SER A 312 1.83 -6.48 1.24
C SER A 312 1.75 -5.58 2.46
N THR A 313 1.88 -4.27 2.23
CA THR A 313 1.63 -3.22 3.23
C THR A 313 0.55 -2.30 2.69
N ARG A 314 -0.49 -2.04 3.48
CA ARG A 314 -1.55 -1.11 3.09
C ARG A 314 -1.08 0.32 3.29
N LEU A 315 -1.40 1.21 2.36
CA LEU A 315 -1.07 2.62 2.46
C LEU A 315 -2.17 3.51 1.88
N GLN A 316 -2.31 4.67 2.49
CA GLN A 316 -3.06 5.81 1.96
C GLN A 316 -2.10 6.75 1.24
N GLY A 317 -2.23 6.81 -0.08
CA GLY A 317 -1.40 7.62 -0.96
C GLY A 317 -1.53 9.11 -0.67
N ALA A 318 -0.38 9.79 -0.70
CA ALA A 318 -0.29 11.23 -0.64
C ALA A 318 -0.93 11.87 -1.88
N TYR A 319 -1.46 13.07 -1.71
CA TYR A 319 -2.15 13.84 -2.71
C TYR A 319 -1.50 15.21 -2.85
N ILE A 320 -1.36 15.66 -4.11
CA ILE A 320 -0.99 17.01 -4.48
C ILE A 320 -1.98 17.52 -5.52
N SER A 321 -2.46 18.75 -5.33
CA SER A 321 -3.36 19.43 -6.24
C SER A 321 -2.62 20.03 -7.44
N ASN A 322 -3.36 20.44 -8.47
CA ASN A 322 -2.76 21.09 -9.64
C ASN A 322 -2.05 22.41 -9.30
N ALA A 323 -2.65 23.21 -8.41
CA ALA A 323 -2.06 24.46 -7.95
C ALA A 323 -0.74 24.22 -7.20
N GLU A 324 -0.68 23.20 -6.35
CA GLU A 324 0.54 22.84 -5.63
C GLU A 324 1.63 22.28 -6.56
N MET A 325 1.25 21.57 -7.63
CA MET A 325 2.21 21.15 -8.67
C MET A 325 2.84 22.37 -9.36
N GLU A 326 2.03 23.34 -9.78
CA GLU A 326 2.50 24.58 -10.40
C GLU A 326 3.37 25.41 -9.44
N GLN A 327 2.99 25.48 -8.16
CA GLN A 327 3.82 26.09 -7.11
C GLN A 327 5.15 25.38 -6.95
N THR A 328 5.19 24.05 -7.05
CA THR A 328 6.43 23.27 -7.01
C THR A 328 7.36 23.66 -8.17
N VAL A 329 6.81 23.82 -9.38
CA VAL A 329 7.58 24.27 -10.55
C VAL A 329 8.19 25.65 -10.29
N VAL A 330 7.38 26.62 -9.88
CA VAL A 330 7.82 27.99 -9.63
C VAL A 330 8.86 28.04 -8.50
N HIS A 331 8.63 27.30 -7.41
CA HIS A 331 9.54 27.25 -6.27
C HIS A 331 10.94 26.75 -6.65
N LEU A 332 11.02 25.76 -7.54
CA LEU A 332 12.28 25.20 -8.01
C LEU A 332 12.91 26.03 -9.16
N GLY A 333 12.44 27.24 -9.42
CA GLY A 333 12.96 28.12 -10.47
C GLY A 333 12.58 27.71 -11.89
N GLY A 334 11.57 26.85 -12.05
CA GLY A 334 11.02 26.47 -13.34
C GLY A 334 10.11 27.53 -13.94
N THR A 335 10.05 27.61 -15.28
CA THR A 335 9.13 28.49 -15.99
C THR A 335 7.92 27.70 -16.46
N LEU A 336 6.72 28.07 -16.00
CA LEU A 336 5.47 27.57 -16.58
C LEU A 336 5.31 28.23 -17.96
N GLU A 337 5.71 27.54 -19.03
CA GLU A 337 5.33 27.99 -20.37
C GLU A 337 3.80 27.97 -20.48
N GLN A 338 3.19 29.17 -20.51
CA GLN A 338 1.80 29.32 -20.89
C GLN A 338 1.67 28.85 -22.33
N THR A 339 1.02 27.71 -22.55
CA THR A 339 0.65 27.24 -23.89
C THR A 339 -0.28 28.27 -24.54
N ARG A 340 0.28 29.27 -25.22
CA ARG A 340 -0.41 29.98 -26.28
C ARG A 340 -0.43 29.05 -27.50
N PRO A 341 -1.56 28.84 -28.18
CA PRO A 341 -1.59 27.99 -29.36
C PRO A 341 -0.82 28.69 -30.49
N SER A 342 0.46 28.34 -30.66
CA SER A 342 1.21 28.71 -31.84
C SER A 342 0.73 27.85 -33.01
N ARG A 343 0.10 28.49 -34.01
CA ARG A 343 -0.19 27.89 -35.31
C ARG A 343 1.06 27.12 -35.82
N PRO A 344 0.90 25.92 -36.38
CA PRO A 344 2.04 25.20 -36.91
C PRO A 344 2.56 25.96 -38.15
N LYS A 345 3.76 26.55 -38.03
CA LYS A 345 4.57 26.85 -39.21
C LYS A 345 5.17 25.53 -39.68
N ARG A 346 4.85 25.13 -40.90
CA ARG A 346 5.66 24.15 -41.63
C ARG A 346 7.02 24.77 -41.83
N GLU A 347 8.10 24.09 -41.42
CA GLU A 347 9.32 23.98 -42.22
C GLU A 347 10.38 23.04 -41.61
N THR A 348 10.84 22.15 -42.49
CA THR A 348 12.17 21.54 -42.68
C THR A 348 13.00 21.05 -41.49
N VAL A 349 13.34 19.76 -41.57
CA VAL A 349 14.33 19.05 -40.76
C VAL A 349 15.71 19.66 -40.96
N VAL A 350 16.28 20.23 -39.89
CA VAL A 350 17.71 20.49 -39.77
C VAL A 350 18.19 19.75 -38.52
N GLN A 351 19.26 18.96 -38.67
CA GLN A 351 19.97 18.34 -37.54
C GLN A 351 20.79 19.43 -36.85
N GLU A 352 20.46 19.78 -35.61
CA GLU A 352 21.31 20.61 -34.76
C GLU A 352 21.68 19.86 -33.47
N GLU A 353 22.97 19.85 -33.18
CA GLU A 353 23.56 19.45 -31.90
C GLU A 353 23.17 20.47 -30.83
N TYR A 354 22.55 20.03 -29.74
CA TYR A 354 22.16 20.92 -28.64
C TYR A 354 23.33 21.11 -27.67
N GLU A 355 23.94 22.29 -27.68
CA GLU A 355 24.70 22.83 -26.54
C GLU A 355 23.75 23.10 -25.36
N THR A 356 24.16 22.70 -24.15
CA THR A 356 23.39 22.92 -22.93
C THR A 356 23.38 24.41 -22.55
N PRO A 357 22.22 25.08 -22.44
CA PRO A 357 22.17 26.47 -22.00
C PRO A 357 22.48 26.59 -20.51
N TYR A 358 23.22 27.65 -20.16
CA TYR A 358 23.51 28.04 -18.78
C TYR A 358 22.20 28.32 -18.00
N VAL A 359 21.99 27.59 -16.90
CA VAL A 359 20.85 27.77 -15.98
C VAL A 359 21.38 28.42 -14.70
N PRO A 360 20.84 29.58 -14.25
CA PRO A 360 21.22 30.15 -12.95
C PRO A 360 20.84 29.18 -11.82
N THR A 361 21.70 29.08 -10.80
CA THR A 361 21.53 28.18 -9.64
C THR A 361 20.13 28.30 -9.02
N PRO A 362 19.32 27.23 -9.03
CA PRO A 362 18.00 27.22 -8.39
C PRO A 362 18.11 27.31 -6.86
N ASN A 363 17.13 27.94 -6.22
CA ASN A 363 16.95 27.92 -4.77
C ASN A 363 16.51 26.52 -4.32
N TYR A 364 17.45 25.58 -4.25
CA TYR A 364 17.27 24.42 -3.38
C TYR A 364 17.24 24.92 -1.95
N LEU A 365 16.34 24.39 -1.13
CA LEU A 365 16.34 24.65 0.30
C LEU A 365 17.76 24.42 0.84
N SER A 366 18.47 25.50 1.15
CA SER A 366 19.79 25.38 1.74
C SER A 366 19.62 24.83 3.15
N ARG A 367 20.56 23.96 3.59
CA ARG A 367 20.53 23.29 4.90
C ARG A 367 20.56 24.25 6.12
N ARG A 368 20.49 25.57 5.95
CA ARG A 368 20.60 26.56 7.03
C ARG A 368 19.55 27.67 7.04
N GLU A 369 18.72 27.84 6.02
CA GLU A 369 17.87 29.04 5.88
C GLU A 369 16.42 28.89 6.39
N ILE A 370 16.07 27.80 7.08
CA ILE A 370 14.76 27.65 7.77
C ILE A 370 14.73 28.43 9.11
N ARG A 371 15.47 29.54 9.21
CA ARG A 371 15.45 30.42 10.38
C ARG A 371 15.63 31.85 9.94
N THR A 372 14.52 32.48 9.54
CA THR A 372 14.06 33.80 9.99
C THR A 372 12.94 34.25 9.08
N GLU A 373 11.69 33.95 9.46
CA GLU A 373 10.61 34.93 9.54
C GLU A 373 9.40 34.23 10.15
N THR A 374 9.27 34.50 11.45
CA THR A 374 8.20 34.06 12.32
C THR A 374 6.90 34.74 11.93
N GLN A 375 6.03 34.01 11.25
CA GLN A 375 4.68 33.82 11.75
C GLN A 375 4.49 32.33 12.01
N PRO A 376 3.99 31.91 13.18
CA PRO A 376 3.77 30.50 13.42
C PRO A 376 2.72 30.03 12.43
N ALA A 377 3.12 29.19 11.47
CA ALA A 377 2.17 28.32 10.82
C ALA A 377 1.48 27.51 11.93
N PRO A 378 0.15 27.33 11.90
CA PRO A 378 -0.55 26.54 12.90
C PRO A 378 0.18 25.20 13.00
N SER A 379 0.64 24.90 14.20
CA SER A 379 1.41 23.70 14.42
C SER A 379 0.49 22.53 14.12
N TYR A 380 1.00 21.46 13.52
CA TYR A 380 0.24 20.20 13.44
C TYR A 380 0.03 19.55 14.84
N ARG A 381 0.31 20.30 15.93
CA ARG A 381 -0.11 20.02 17.31
C ARG A 381 -1.44 20.70 17.68
N ASP A 382 -1.94 21.65 16.88
CA ASP A 382 -3.22 22.33 17.12
C ASP A 382 -4.45 21.50 16.71
N TYR A 383 -4.24 20.41 15.97
CA TYR A 383 -5.17 19.27 16.01
C TYR A 383 -4.67 18.33 17.09
N GLY A 384 -5.19 18.51 18.31
CA GLY A 384 -4.80 17.83 19.53
C GLY A 384 -4.17 16.46 19.31
N TYR A 385 -2.83 16.45 19.27
CA TYR A 385 -2.06 15.36 19.86
C TYR A 385 -2.28 15.48 21.36
N ASP A 386 -3.43 14.98 21.79
CA ASP A 386 -3.69 14.82 23.18
C ASP A 386 -2.91 13.55 23.60
N GLU A 387 -1.72 13.75 24.19
CA GLU A 387 -1.00 12.70 24.91
C GLU A 387 -1.86 12.12 26.05
N GLN A 388 -2.98 12.77 26.42
CA GLN A 388 -4.04 12.26 27.28
C GLN A 388 -5.26 11.68 26.51
N ALA A 389 -5.33 11.80 25.17
CA ALA A 389 -6.32 11.09 24.33
C ALA A 389 -5.86 9.68 23.95
N MET A 390 -4.73 9.21 24.50
CA MET A 390 -4.73 7.87 25.08
C MET A 390 -5.57 7.84 26.37
N GLY A 391 -6.87 8.10 26.23
CA GLY A 391 -7.91 7.71 27.19
C GLY A 391 -8.13 6.20 27.24
N VAL A 392 -7.06 5.44 26.96
CA VAL A 392 -6.96 3.99 27.13
C VAL A 392 -6.57 3.68 28.59
N SER A 393 -6.05 4.65 29.36
CA SER A 393 -5.67 4.44 30.77
C SER A 393 -6.86 4.24 31.72
N GLU A 394 -7.93 5.04 31.64
CA GLU A 394 -9.11 4.88 32.51
C GLU A 394 -9.97 3.67 32.14
N ARG A 395 -9.97 3.25 30.88
CA ARG A 395 -10.63 2.00 30.46
C ARG A 395 -9.80 0.77 30.86
N PHE A 396 -8.48 0.86 30.94
CA PHE A 396 -7.61 -0.25 31.36
C PHE A 396 -7.83 -0.66 32.82
N GLU A 397 -7.97 0.31 33.73
CA GLU A 397 -8.23 0.04 35.15
C GLU A 397 -9.65 -0.52 35.38
N ASN A 398 -10.65 0.02 34.68
CA ASN A 398 -12.03 -0.46 34.78
C ASN A 398 -12.25 -1.87 34.19
N TYR A 399 -11.44 -2.28 33.20
CA TYR A 399 -11.53 -3.62 32.59
C TYR A 399 -10.82 -4.69 33.44
N GLN A 400 -9.76 -4.34 34.19
CA GLN A 400 -9.14 -5.25 35.15
C GLN A 400 -10.04 -5.56 36.35
N GLN A 401 -11.00 -4.67 36.68
CA GLN A 401 -11.95 -4.87 37.79
C GLN A 401 -13.24 -5.62 37.40
N GLY A 402 -13.40 -6.07 36.15
CA GLY A 402 -14.50 -6.96 35.76
C GLY A 402 -15.91 -6.34 35.76
N ILE A 403 -16.04 -5.01 35.77
CA ILE A 403 -17.33 -4.31 35.97
C ILE A 403 -18.22 -4.33 34.70
N GLY A 404 -17.69 -4.64 33.52
CA GLY A 404 -18.44 -4.57 32.25
C GLY A 404 -19.20 -5.83 31.81
N LYS A 405 -19.18 -6.94 32.57
CA LYS A 405 -19.44 -8.27 31.98
C LYS A 405 -20.89 -8.79 31.98
N ARG A 406 -21.92 -8.04 32.40
CA ARG A 406 -23.30 -8.59 32.46
C ARG A 406 -24.46 -7.67 32.04
N ARG A 407 -24.24 -6.41 31.65
CA ARG A 407 -25.38 -5.48 31.38
C ARG A 407 -25.67 -5.13 29.91
N ARG A 408 -24.74 -5.33 28.96
CA ARG A 408 -24.89 -4.72 27.63
C ARG A 408 -25.81 -5.44 26.63
N VAL A 409 -25.96 -6.77 26.67
CA VAL A 409 -26.71 -7.44 25.59
C VAL A 409 -28.22 -7.19 25.67
N ALA A 410 -28.80 -7.09 26.87
CA ALA A 410 -30.22 -6.81 27.05
C ALA A 410 -30.59 -5.34 26.75
N GLU A 411 -29.70 -4.40 27.08
CA GLU A 411 -29.85 -2.98 26.77
C GLU A 411 -29.65 -2.71 25.26
N LEU A 412 -28.69 -3.39 24.61
CA LEU A 412 -28.51 -3.33 23.16
C LEU A 412 -29.71 -3.92 22.41
N LYS A 413 -30.33 -5.02 22.90
CA LYS A 413 -31.58 -5.55 22.31
C LYS A 413 -32.73 -4.52 22.32
N ALA A 414 -32.79 -3.64 23.31
CA ALA A 414 -33.81 -2.59 23.40
C ALA A 414 -33.52 -1.41 22.45
N GLU A 415 -32.25 -1.16 22.12
CA GLU A 415 -31.82 -0.05 21.26
C GLU A 415 -31.85 -0.40 19.75
N TYR A 416 -31.81 -1.70 19.40
CA TYR A 416 -31.85 -2.21 18.01
C TYR A 416 -33.07 -3.11 17.68
N PRO A 417 -34.32 -2.64 17.81
CA PRO A 417 -35.52 -3.48 17.63
C PRO A 417 -35.82 -3.90 16.18
N ARG A 418 -35.08 -3.40 15.17
CA ARG A 418 -35.34 -3.70 13.74
C ARG A 418 -34.66 -4.96 13.21
N MET A 419 -33.98 -5.74 14.06
CA MET A 419 -33.23 -6.93 13.63
C MET A 419 -33.90 -8.28 13.94
N ASP A 420 -34.99 -8.32 14.72
CA ASP A 420 -35.72 -9.56 15.03
C ASP A 420 -37.03 -9.65 14.24
N SER A 421 -36.97 -10.21 13.02
CA SER A 421 -38.15 -10.80 12.39
C SER A 421 -37.88 -12.26 12.07
N ASN A 422 -38.16 -13.09 13.07
CA ASN A 422 -38.36 -14.55 13.06
C ASN A 422 -37.52 -15.17 14.17
N TYR A 423 -38.09 -15.34 15.36
CA TYR A 423 -37.95 -16.54 16.22
C TYR A 423 -38.78 -16.29 17.49
N ASP A 424 -39.92 -16.96 17.56
CA ASP A 424 -40.84 -16.96 18.71
C ASP A 424 -40.34 -17.99 19.73
N TYR A 425 -39.95 -17.56 20.93
CA TYR A 425 -39.59 -18.47 22.02
C TYR A 425 -40.76 -18.55 23.00
N ARG A 426 -41.31 -19.77 23.14
CA ARG A 426 -42.25 -20.11 24.20
C ARG A 426 -41.50 -20.21 25.53
N ASP A 427 -42.02 -19.52 26.53
CA ASP A 427 -41.60 -19.64 27.93
C ASP A 427 -42.05 -21.00 28.49
N GLU A 428 -41.11 -21.79 29.00
CA GLU A 428 -41.39 -22.84 29.97
C GLU A 428 -40.56 -22.56 31.22
N ASP A 429 -41.27 -22.21 32.29
CA ASP A 429 -40.78 -22.08 33.66
C ASP A 429 -40.35 -23.45 34.21
N GLU A 430 -39.17 -23.53 34.84
CA GLU A 430 -38.88 -24.61 35.81
C GLU A 430 -38.12 -24.09 37.04
N GLU A 431 -38.61 -24.53 38.19
CA GLU A 431 -38.34 -24.05 39.55
C GLU A 431 -36.91 -24.28 40.05
N VAL A 432 -36.40 -23.30 40.80
CA VAL A 432 -35.15 -23.36 41.55
C VAL A 432 -35.31 -24.23 42.81
N ARG A 433 -34.54 -25.32 42.92
CA ARG A 433 -34.21 -25.96 44.21
C ARG A 433 -32.90 -25.40 44.77
N THR A 434 -32.97 -24.89 45.99
CA THR A 434 -31.87 -24.36 46.78
C THR A 434 -30.94 -25.46 47.30
N VAL A 435 -29.61 -25.27 47.20
CA VAL A 435 -28.61 -26.03 47.96
C VAL A 435 -27.57 -25.05 48.55
N ALA A 436 -27.26 -25.28 49.82
CA ALA A 436 -26.58 -24.38 50.75
C ALA A 436 -25.07 -24.18 50.50
N LYS A 437 -24.55 -23.02 50.96
CA LYS A 437 -23.13 -22.62 50.96
C LYS A 437 -22.29 -23.42 51.97
N PRO A 438 -21.03 -23.77 51.67
CA PRO A 438 -20.09 -24.25 52.67
C PRO A 438 -19.35 -23.11 53.38
N GLN A 439 -19.11 -23.29 54.69
CA GLN A 439 -18.33 -22.40 55.57
C GLN A 439 -16.80 -22.61 55.42
N PRO A 440 -15.96 -21.62 55.78
CA PRO A 440 -14.50 -21.67 55.63
C PRO A 440 -13.81 -22.33 56.83
N GLN A 441 -12.68 -23.02 56.59
CA GLN A 441 -11.74 -23.49 57.63
C GLN A 441 -10.38 -22.76 57.54
N PRO A 442 -9.63 -22.66 58.66
CA PRO A 442 -8.62 -21.63 58.87
C PRO A 442 -7.19 -22.03 58.48
N ALA A 443 -6.34 -21.01 58.35
CA ALA A 443 -4.94 -21.05 57.96
C ALA A 443 -4.00 -21.74 58.97
N ARG A 444 -2.90 -22.33 58.47
CA ARG A 444 -1.66 -22.55 59.22
C ARG A 444 -0.42 -22.17 58.39
N GLN A 445 0.37 -21.31 59.02
CA GLN A 445 1.74 -20.85 58.81
C GLN A 445 2.71 -22.03 59.18
N VAL A 446 3.98 -22.20 58.79
CA VAL A 446 5.15 -21.31 58.60
C VAL A 446 6.31 -22.12 57.92
N ASP A 447 7.19 -21.39 57.23
CA ASP A 447 8.66 -21.43 57.12
C ASP A 447 9.53 -22.48 56.38
N LEU A 448 10.53 -21.86 55.72
CA LEU A 448 11.68 -22.31 54.93
C LEU A 448 12.81 -22.92 55.80
N TRP A 449 13.70 -23.72 55.20
CA TRP A 449 15.19 -23.67 55.21
C TRP A 449 15.83 -25.01 54.75
N ASP A 450 16.99 -24.89 54.09
CA ASP A 450 18.06 -25.87 53.76
C ASP A 450 17.86 -26.83 52.57
N GLU A 451 18.59 -26.80 51.44
CA GLU A 451 20.03 -26.71 51.05
C GLU A 451 20.63 -28.05 50.54
N GLU A 452 21.13 -27.99 49.30
CA GLU A 452 22.26 -28.70 48.65
C GLU A 452 22.26 -30.19 48.19
N LYS A 453 22.31 -30.31 46.83
CA LYS A 453 23.23 -31.11 45.95
C LYS A 453 23.02 -32.64 45.73
N PRO A 454 23.57 -33.26 44.65
CA PRO A 454 23.81 -32.82 43.26
C PRO A 454 23.34 -33.86 42.17
N GLN A 455 23.44 -33.48 40.88
CA GLN A 455 23.02 -34.23 39.67
C GLN A 455 23.71 -35.59 39.41
N PRO A 456 23.23 -36.35 38.39
CA PRO A 456 24.08 -36.45 37.20
C PRO A 456 23.36 -36.21 35.86
N LYS A 457 24.18 -35.78 34.91
CA LYS A 457 23.92 -35.39 33.52
C LYS A 457 23.41 -36.56 32.67
N THR A 458 22.43 -36.31 31.81
CA THR A 458 22.14 -37.15 30.63
C THR A 458 22.29 -36.37 29.33
N VAL A 459 23.33 -36.81 28.63
CA VAL A 459 23.81 -36.59 27.26
C VAL A 459 22.74 -36.28 26.22
N ALA A 460 23.03 -35.26 25.41
CA ALA A 460 22.33 -34.86 24.20
C ALA A 460 22.31 -35.97 23.13
N GLN A 461 21.14 -36.24 22.54
CA GLN A 461 21.02 -37.06 21.34
C GLN A 461 21.26 -36.23 20.07
N PRO A 462 22.06 -36.71 19.10
CA PRO A 462 22.27 -36.03 17.82
C PRO A 462 21.07 -36.18 16.86
N PRO A 463 20.92 -35.28 15.86
CA PRO A 463 19.75 -35.24 14.98
C PRO A 463 19.69 -36.43 14.02
N ARG A 464 18.46 -36.89 13.74
CA ARG A 464 18.16 -37.98 12.79
C ARG A 464 18.55 -37.60 11.34
N PRO A 465 19.15 -38.51 10.56
CA PRO A 465 19.51 -38.26 9.17
C PRO A 465 18.29 -38.29 8.22
N LEU A 466 18.32 -37.41 7.22
CA LEU A 466 17.37 -37.35 6.10
C LEU A 466 17.42 -38.63 5.24
N PRO A 467 16.29 -39.10 4.67
CA PRO A 467 16.29 -40.26 3.80
C PRO A 467 16.99 -39.95 2.46
N ARG A 468 17.98 -40.78 2.11
CA ARG A 468 18.67 -40.77 0.80
C ARG A 468 17.77 -41.38 -0.28
N VAL A 469 17.66 -40.65 -1.38
CA VAL A 469 17.15 -41.11 -2.68
C VAL A 469 18.16 -42.12 -3.27
N ALA A 470 17.67 -43.28 -3.70
CA ALA A 470 18.44 -44.24 -4.51
C ALA A 470 17.80 -44.38 -5.91
N PRO A 471 18.61 -44.63 -6.96
CA PRO A 471 18.21 -44.45 -8.35
C PRO A 471 17.67 -45.75 -8.97
N SER A 472 16.71 -45.64 -9.89
CA SER A 472 16.33 -46.73 -10.80
C SER A 472 16.49 -46.31 -12.25
N GLN A 473 17.14 -47.20 -12.99
CA GLN A 473 17.73 -47.10 -14.32
C GLN A 473 16.71 -47.30 -15.48
N PRO A 474 17.14 -47.24 -16.77
CA PRO A 474 16.34 -46.72 -17.88
C PRO A 474 15.56 -47.80 -18.66
N THR A 475 14.48 -47.40 -19.32
CA THR A 475 13.84 -48.19 -20.37
C THR A 475 14.16 -47.60 -21.75
N ASN A 476 14.82 -48.41 -22.57
CA ASN A 476 15.23 -48.14 -23.95
C ASN A 476 14.04 -48.43 -24.92
N PRO A 477 14.01 -47.83 -26.14
CA PRO A 477 12.88 -47.85 -27.05
C PRO A 477 12.98 -49.00 -28.07
N ARG A 478 11.83 -49.42 -28.64
CA ARG A 478 11.75 -50.05 -29.98
C ARG A 478 10.32 -50.11 -30.52
N ASN A 479 10.15 -49.47 -31.66
CA ASN A 479 9.40 -49.85 -32.89
C ASN A 479 8.06 -50.58 -32.77
N TYR A 480 7.02 -49.98 -33.39
CA TYR A 480 6.31 -50.61 -34.52
C TYR A 480 5.90 -49.54 -35.54
N GLU A 481 6.28 -49.81 -36.79
CA GLU A 481 5.96 -49.09 -38.02
C GLU A 481 4.51 -49.29 -38.48
N THR A 482 4.14 -48.50 -39.51
CA THR A 482 3.05 -48.69 -40.48
C THR A 482 1.61 -48.48 -39.96
N THR A 483 0.83 -47.55 -40.49
CA THR A 483 0.29 -47.64 -41.86
C THR A 483 -0.13 -46.26 -42.39
N ARG A 484 0.30 -45.93 -43.62
CA ARG A 484 -0.27 -44.87 -44.45
C ARG A 484 -1.70 -45.24 -44.84
N ARG A 485 -2.65 -44.29 -44.78
CA ARG A 485 -3.66 -44.16 -45.86
C ARG A 485 -4.16 -42.71 -45.99
N THR A 486 -4.07 -42.27 -47.22
CA THR A 486 -4.54 -41.06 -47.89
C THR A 486 -6.06 -40.93 -47.94
N SER A 487 -6.57 -39.70 -47.84
CA SER A 487 -7.63 -39.09 -48.70
C SER A 487 -8.05 -37.76 -48.04
N SER A 488 -7.67 -36.58 -48.55
CA SER A 488 -8.37 -35.83 -49.62
C SER A 488 -9.89 -35.75 -49.43
N GLN A 489 -10.36 -34.70 -48.75
CA GLN A 489 -11.27 -33.67 -49.29
C GLN A 489 -11.27 -32.46 -48.37
#